data_AF-A0A315ACM3-F1
#
_entry.id   AF-A0A315ACM3-F1
#
_cell.length_a   1.000
_cell.length_b   1.000
_cell.length_c   1.000
_cell.angle_alpha   90.00
_cell.angle_beta   90.00
_cell.angle_gamma   90.00
#
_symmetry.space_group_name_H-M   'P 1'
#
loop_
_entity.id
_entity.type
_entity.pdbx_description
1 polymer ?
#
loop_
_entity_poly.entity_id
_entity_poly.type
_entity_poly.pdbx_seq_one_letter_code
_entity_poly.pdbx_strand_id
1 'polypeptide(L)'
;MDTETTGLNQNGTDEVLEIAIVSDDGRTLLNTLVRPLKNSVWSQAQAIHGISPKDVENAPTWDSLLPKVAEICAGKTIVVYNAPFDTSFFPGGFFTSVVCAMRRYTEVCPDGTMWTKLSDAATASGYAPTGNYHRALSDALACRHIWKFGIPALEKNYPPIINSRIAAKIIAETGEHIPLVFNNVFAEQLRFVTANDRCKFWTKDDRQEINIYRPGTLGGKGKIAYLTKAENPELARQLAAGFEIDLLLRERDGDTLRFEVVTKPNRKTPTVMTLPATTKTYSEIDNDIYQCFIAHRSGMSNVIGSWEDFQTVENEMALICKEKGGRYYKSKAKGAKFAIIFSPYAQTANDVLRLQQEGYKVTSFDRAVAFFQLQSMWDCQQYVDHVKSLNSNINTFG
;
A
#
# COMPACT_ATOMS: atom_id res chain seq x y z
N MET A 1 -1.61 -28.28 -13.85
CA MET A 1 -0.74 -29.32 -13.26
C MET A 1 -0.71 -29.08 -11.77
N ASP A 2 -0.58 -30.13 -10.99
CA ASP A 2 -0.46 -30.09 -9.54
C ASP A 2 0.36 -31.30 -9.05
N THR A 3 0.98 -31.18 -7.87
CA THR A 3 1.80 -32.20 -7.24
C THR A 3 1.47 -32.34 -5.74
N GLU A 4 1.45 -33.58 -5.26
CA GLU A 4 1.51 -33.87 -3.82
C GLU A 4 2.93 -34.31 -3.47
N THR A 5 3.40 -33.97 -2.27
CA THR A 5 4.82 -34.15 -1.92
C THR A 5 4.99 -34.63 -0.48
N THR A 6 6.19 -35.08 -0.13
CA THR A 6 6.52 -35.53 1.24
C THR A 6 6.51 -34.41 2.28
N GLY A 7 6.35 -33.15 1.88
CA GLY A 7 6.31 -32.02 2.80
C GLY A 7 5.54 -30.82 2.26
N LEU A 8 5.74 -29.68 2.92
CA LEU A 8 4.91 -28.49 2.72
C LEU A 8 5.74 -27.24 2.36
N ASN A 9 7.07 -27.38 2.28
CA ASN A 9 7.99 -26.24 2.22
C ASN A 9 8.97 -26.37 1.04
N GLN A 10 9.45 -25.23 0.54
CA GLN A 10 10.42 -25.16 -0.57
C GLN A 10 11.88 -25.26 -0.08
N ASN A 11 12.15 -26.09 0.92
CA ASN A 11 13.48 -26.22 1.54
C ASN A 11 14.44 -27.13 0.74
N GLY A 12 13.95 -27.74 -0.35
CA GLY A 12 14.73 -28.63 -1.23
C GLY A 12 14.92 -30.06 -0.70
N THR A 13 14.25 -30.45 0.40
CA THR A 13 14.36 -31.81 0.97
C THR A 13 13.18 -32.71 0.63
N ASP A 14 12.08 -32.14 0.16
CA ASP A 14 10.86 -32.88 -0.16
C ASP A 14 10.91 -33.54 -1.54
N GLU A 15 10.14 -34.60 -1.70
CA GLU A 15 10.03 -35.39 -2.93
C GLU A 15 8.58 -35.49 -3.38
N VAL A 16 8.34 -35.57 -4.70
CA VAL A 16 7.01 -35.72 -5.27
C VAL A 16 6.47 -37.12 -4.98
N LEU A 17 5.21 -37.20 -4.56
CA LEU A 17 4.44 -38.41 -4.26
C LEU A 17 3.31 -38.65 -5.26
N GLU A 18 2.77 -37.60 -5.87
CA GLU A 18 1.74 -37.67 -6.88
C GLU A 18 1.91 -36.52 -7.87
N ILE A 19 1.63 -36.76 -9.14
CA ILE A 19 1.52 -35.71 -10.15
C ILE A 19 0.27 -35.92 -11.00
N ALA A 20 -0.44 -34.83 -11.25
CA ALA A 20 -1.49 -34.80 -12.25
C ALA A 20 -1.32 -33.65 -13.25
N ILE A 21 -1.55 -33.99 -14.53
CA ILE A 21 -1.57 -33.04 -15.63
C ILE A 21 -2.88 -33.24 -16.37
N VAL A 22 -3.67 -32.17 -16.43
CA VAL A 22 -4.91 -32.11 -17.20
C VAL A 22 -4.72 -31.16 -18.38
N SER A 23 -5.29 -31.54 -19.51
CA SER A 23 -5.37 -30.69 -20.68
C SER A 23 -6.40 -29.57 -20.48
N ASP A 24 -6.39 -28.62 -21.39
CA ASP A 24 -7.24 -27.44 -21.31
C ASP A 24 -8.74 -27.75 -21.54
N ASP A 25 -9.06 -28.88 -22.18
CA ASP A 25 -10.42 -29.42 -22.35
C ASP A 25 -10.90 -30.27 -21.16
N GLY A 26 -10.00 -30.59 -20.23
CA GLY A 26 -10.29 -31.30 -18.99
C GLY A 26 -9.90 -32.78 -19.02
N ARG A 27 -9.38 -33.32 -20.13
CA ARG A 27 -8.86 -34.69 -20.17
C ARG A 27 -7.59 -34.81 -19.32
N THR A 28 -7.53 -35.87 -18.52
CA THR A 28 -6.32 -36.27 -17.78
C THR A 28 -5.26 -36.79 -18.75
N LEU A 29 -4.12 -36.11 -18.81
CA LEU A 29 -2.94 -36.50 -19.62
C LEU A 29 -1.96 -37.35 -18.81
N LEU A 30 -1.86 -37.06 -17.51
CA LEU A 30 -1.07 -37.82 -16.55
C LEU A 30 -1.79 -37.77 -15.19
N ASN A 31 -1.83 -38.90 -14.51
CA ASN A 31 -2.24 -39.00 -13.11
C ASN A 31 -1.56 -40.25 -12.54
N THR A 32 -0.52 -40.07 -11.73
CA THR A 32 0.25 -41.19 -11.20
C THR A 32 0.87 -40.84 -9.86
N LEU A 33 0.99 -41.85 -9.02
CA LEU A 33 1.86 -41.81 -7.85
C LEU A 33 3.33 -41.83 -8.29
N VAL A 34 4.20 -41.36 -7.40
CA VAL A 34 5.64 -41.28 -7.57
C VAL A 34 6.31 -41.83 -6.32
N ARG A 35 7.31 -42.69 -6.51
CA ARG A 35 8.07 -43.29 -5.41
C ARG A 35 9.20 -42.34 -4.96
N PRO A 36 9.19 -41.84 -3.71
CA PRO A 36 10.30 -41.07 -3.16
C PRO A 36 11.50 -41.99 -2.92
N LEU A 37 12.72 -41.44 -2.97
CA LEU A 37 13.97 -42.18 -2.79
C LEU A 37 14.71 -41.83 -1.50
N LYS A 38 14.46 -40.64 -0.93
CA LYS A 38 15.17 -40.13 0.25
C LYS A 38 14.29 -40.19 1.51
N ASN A 39 13.00 -39.87 1.37
CA ASN A 39 12.07 -39.80 2.49
C ASN A 39 11.27 -41.10 2.61
N SER A 40 11.25 -41.69 3.80
CA SER A 40 10.50 -42.91 4.11
C SER A 40 9.23 -42.67 4.94
N VAL A 41 9.07 -41.48 5.52
CA VAL A 41 7.92 -41.08 6.35
C VAL A 41 7.61 -39.58 6.14
N TRP A 42 6.32 -39.23 6.05
CA TRP A 42 5.84 -37.85 5.86
C TRP A 42 4.49 -37.62 6.56
N SER A 43 4.43 -37.84 7.87
CA SER A 43 3.18 -37.84 8.64
C SER A 43 2.34 -36.56 8.50
N GLN A 44 2.99 -35.39 8.41
CA GLN A 44 2.31 -34.10 8.26
C GLN A 44 1.63 -33.96 6.89
N ALA A 45 2.36 -34.26 5.81
CA ALA A 45 1.80 -34.20 4.46
C ALA A 45 0.75 -35.32 4.25
N GLN A 46 1.01 -36.53 4.75
CA GLN A 46 0.06 -37.65 4.70
C GLN A 46 -1.27 -37.31 5.39
N ALA A 47 -1.26 -36.55 6.48
CA ALA A 47 -2.50 -36.11 7.13
C ALA A 47 -3.36 -35.18 6.26
N ILE A 48 -2.76 -34.57 5.23
CA ILE A 48 -3.42 -33.64 4.30
C ILE A 48 -3.88 -34.39 3.04
N HIS A 49 -2.97 -35.07 2.33
CA HIS A 49 -3.26 -35.69 1.03
C HIS A 49 -3.60 -37.19 1.11
N GLY A 50 -3.35 -37.84 2.26
CA GLY A 50 -3.72 -39.24 2.51
C GLY A 50 -2.85 -40.31 1.82
N ILE A 51 -1.75 -39.94 1.18
CA ILE A 51 -0.84 -40.87 0.47
C ILE A 51 0.14 -41.44 1.48
N SER A 52 0.14 -42.76 1.66
CA SER A 52 1.04 -43.46 2.58
C SER A 52 2.29 -43.99 1.88
N PRO A 53 3.36 -44.34 2.62
CA PRO A 53 4.53 -44.99 2.04
C PRO A 53 4.22 -46.28 1.28
N LYS A 54 3.18 -47.01 1.69
CA LYS A 54 2.75 -48.25 1.02
C LYS A 54 2.12 -47.98 -0.34
N ASP A 55 1.41 -46.87 -0.51
CA ASP A 55 0.74 -46.53 -1.78
C ASP A 55 1.75 -46.28 -2.91
N VAL A 56 2.93 -45.76 -2.55
CA VAL A 56 3.97 -45.35 -3.50
C VAL A 56 5.09 -46.38 -3.68
N GLU A 57 5.08 -47.51 -2.94
CA GLU A 57 6.21 -48.45 -2.87
C GLU A 57 6.58 -49.06 -4.23
N ASN A 58 5.59 -49.24 -5.12
CA ASN A 58 5.74 -49.82 -6.45
C ASN A 58 5.57 -48.77 -7.57
N ALA A 59 5.47 -47.48 -7.22
CA ALA A 59 5.31 -46.40 -8.18
C ALA A 59 6.62 -46.11 -8.95
N PRO A 60 6.55 -45.50 -10.15
CA PRO A 60 7.74 -45.03 -10.86
C PRO A 60 8.50 -43.98 -10.03
N THR A 61 9.81 -43.89 -10.22
CA THR A 61 10.61 -42.81 -9.61
C THR A 61 10.40 -41.51 -10.37
N TRP A 62 10.65 -40.39 -9.70
CA TRP A 62 10.53 -39.07 -10.32
C TRP A 62 11.37 -38.95 -11.60
N ASP A 63 12.64 -39.33 -11.54
CA ASP A 63 13.55 -39.28 -12.69
C ASP A 63 13.06 -40.12 -13.88
N SER A 64 12.46 -41.28 -13.62
CA SER A 64 11.89 -42.14 -14.68
C SER A 64 10.66 -41.53 -15.35
N LEU A 65 9.96 -40.63 -14.65
CA LEU A 65 8.72 -40.01 -15.12
C LEU A 65 8.99 -38.70 -15.88
N LEU A 66 10.07 -37.99 -15.57
CA LEU A 66 10.42 -36.70 -16.18
C LEU A 66 10.40 -36.71 -17.73
N PRO A 67 10.91 -37.73 -18.46
CA PRO A 67 10.82 -37.76 -19.92
C PRO A 67 9.38 -37.70 -20.45
N LYS A 68 8.46 -38.44 -19.81
CA LYS A 68 7.04 -38.44 -20.18
C LYS A 68 6.39 -37.10 -19.85
N VAL A 69 6.73 -36.49 -18.72
CA VAL A 69 6.23 -35.15 -18.37
C VAL A 69 6.73 -34.11 -19.37
N ALA A 70 8.00 -34.18 -19.77
CA ALA A 70 8.57 -33.28 -20.75
C ALA A 70 7.86 -33.40 -22.10
N GLU A 71 7.57 -34.62 -22.56
CA GLU A 71 6.80 -34.85 -23.79
C GLU A 71 5.40 -34.23 -23.72
N ILE A 72 4.68 -34.45 -22.62
CA ILE A 72 3.34 -33.88 -22.40
C ILE A 72 3.40 -32.35 -22.41
N CYS A 73 4.40 -31.75 -21.77
CA CYS A 73 4.53 -30.31 -21.58
C CYS A 73 5.21 -29.58 -22.75
N ALA A 74 5.86 -30.29 -23.67
CA ALA A 74 6.60 -29.71 -24.78
C ALA A 74 5.73 -28.75 -25.60
N GLY A 75 6.23 -27.53 -25.78
CA GLY A 75 5.60 -26.46 -26.56
C GLY A 75 4.31 -25.88 -25.94
N LYS A 76 4.00 -26.19 -24.67
CA LYS A 76 2.76 -25.76 -24.01
C LYS A 76 3.04 -24.81 -22.85
N THR A 77 2.06 -23.96 -22.55
CA THR A 77 2.05 -23.18 -21.31
C THR A 77 1.46 -24.02 -20.19
N ILE A 78 2.24 -24.18 -19.11
CA ILE A 78 1.81 -24.96 -17.94
C ILE A 78 1.18 -24.02 -16.92
N VAL A 79 -0.06 -24.28 -16.57
CA VAL A 79 -0.79 -23.53 -15.54
C VAL A 79 -0.79 -24.34 -14.25
N VAL A 80 -0.36 -23.70 -13.17
CA VAL A 80 -0.24 -24.28 -11.83
C VAL A 80 -0.78 -23.30 -10.79
N TYR A 81 -1.50 -23.81 -9.80
CA TYR A 81 -1.93 -22.98 -8.67
C TYR A 81 -0.78 -22.94 -7.66
N ASN A 82 -0.26 -21.74 -7.35
CA ASN A 82 0.99 -21.60 -6.60
C ASN A 82 2.24 -22.21 -7.30
N ALA A 83 2.39 -21.94 -8.60
CA ALA A 83 3.46 -22.46 -9.44
C ALA A 83 4.89 -22.52 -8.85
N PRO A 84 5.38 -21.53 -8.06
CA PRO A 84 6.72 -21.62 -7.47
C PRO A 84 6.95 -22.86 -6.60
N PHE A 85 5.89 -23.40 -5.98
CA PHE A 85 5.98 -24.64 -5.21
C PHE A 85 6.24 -25.83 -6.14
N ASP A 86 5.33 -26.15 -7.06
CA ASP A 86 5.45 -27.33 -7.92
C ASP A 86 6.68 -27.27 -8.83
N THR A 87 6.98 -26.10 -9.39
CA THR A 87 8.14 -25.94 -10.29
C THR A 87 9.48 -26.15 -9.60
N SER A 88 9.56 -26.04 -8.26
CA SER A 88 10.79 -26.29 -7.50
C SER A 88 11.23 -27.76 -7.54
N PHE A 89 10.33 -28.68 -7.87
CA PHE A 89 10.63 -30.12 -8.00
C PHE A 89 11.12 -30.52 -9.39
N PHE A 90 11.20 -29.58 -10.33
CA PHE A 90 11.66 -29.84 -11.70
C PHE A 90 13.07 -29.26 -11.92
N PRO A 91 13.87 -29.85 -12.83
CA PRO A 91 15.13 -29.25 -13.25
C PRO A 91 14.96 -27.80 -13.74
N GLY A 92 15.98 -26.98 -13.56
CA GLY A 92 15.97 -25.61 -14.07
C GLY A 92 15.72 -25.57 -15.58
N GLY A 93 14.76 -24.75 -16.02
CA GLY A 93 14.38 -24.62 -17.43
C GLY A 93 13.56 -25.78 -17.99
N PHE A 94 13.10 -26.72 -17.16
CA PHE A 94 12.30 -27.86 -17.60
C PHE A 94 11.01 -27.47 -18.35
N PHE A 95 10.35 -26.40 -17.91
CA PHE A 95 9.19 -25.82 -18.59
C PHE A 95 9.59 -24.58 -19.39
N THR A 96 9.19 -24.53 -20.66
CA THR A 96 9.40 -23.35 -21.50
C THR A 96 8.50 -22.17 -21.13
N SER A 97 7.31 -22.45 -20.57
CA SER A 97 6.33 -21.43 -20.18
C SER A 97 5.51 -21.93 -19.00
N VAL A 98 5.48 -21.17 -17.91
CA VAL A 98 4.69 -21.46 -16.71
C VAL A 98 3.92 -20.22 -16.29
N VAL A 99 2.65 -20.40 -15.94
CA VAL A 99 1.79 -19.36 -15.38
C VAL A 99 1.25 -19.79 -14.02
N CYS A 100 1.34 -18.88 -13.06
CA CYS A 100 0.77 -19.08 -11.74
C CYS A 100 -0.68 -18.57 -11.70
N ALA A 101 -1.65 -19.50 -11.67
CA ALA A 101 -3.06 -19.17 -11.61
C ALA A 101 -3.42 -18.38 -10.34
N MET A 102 -2.81 -18.71 -9.20
CA MET A 102 -3.01 -17.99 -7.94
C MET A 102 -2.63 -16.51 -8.05
N ARG A 103 -1.48 -16.21 -8.69
CA ARG A 103 -1.06 -14.82 -8.92
C ARG A 103 -2.04 -14.08 -9.80
N ARG A 104 -2.41 -14.68 -10.93
CA ARG A 104 -3.35 -14.07 -11.85
C ARG A 104 -4.71 -13.84 -11.21
N TYR A 105 -5.20 -14.81 -10.43
CA TYR A 105 -6.45 -14.70 -9.69
C TYR A 105 -6.42 -13.54 -8.70
N THR A 106 -5.35 -13.42 -7.90
CA THR A 106 -5.17 -12.30 -6.95
C THR A 106 -5.15 -10.94 -7.66
N GLU A 107 -4.55 -10.84 -8.84
CA GLU A 107 -4.52 -9.58 -9.62
C GLU A 107 -5.90 -9.12 -10.09
N VAL A 108 -6.79 -10.06 -10.44
CA VAL A 108 -8.11 -9.74 -11.01
C VAL A 108 -9.26 -9.84 -10.00
N CYS A 109 -8.96 -10.25 -8.77
CA CYS A 109 -9.92 -10.34 -7.68
C CYS A 109 -9.97 -9.02 -6.88
N PRO A 110 -11.13 -8.33 -6.79
CA PRO A 110 -11.26 -7.10 -6.00
C PRO A 110 -10.89 -7.29 -4.53
N ASP A 111 -11.17 -8.45 -3.95
CA ASP A 111 -10.85 -8.77 -2.56
C ASP A 111 -9.46 -9.41 -2.41
N GLY A 112 -8.70 -9.52 -3.49
CA GLY A 112 -7.37 -10.11 -3.62
C GLY A 112 -6.27 -9.32 -2.89
N THR A 113 -6.48 -9.03 -1.61
CA THR A 113 -5.48 -8.36 -0.75
C THR A 113 -4.38 -9.33 -0.31
N MET A 114 -4.58 -10.64 -0.47
CA MET A 114 -3.63 -11.72 -0.14
C MET A 114 -3.77 -12.87 -1.14
N TRP A 115 -2.83 -13.82 -1.09
CA TRP A 115 -2.94 -15.09 -1.81
C TRP A 115 -4.22 -15.81 -1.39
N THR A 116 -5.08 -16.12 -2.37
CA THR A 116 -6.32 -16.88 -2.15
C THR A 116 -6.02 -18.37 -2.18
N LYS A 117 -6.57 -19.16 -1.26
CA LYS A 117 -6.43 -20.62 -1.30
C LYS A 117 -7.14 -21.19 -2.54
N LEU A 118 -6.65 -22.31 -3.05
CA LEU A 118 -7.24 -22.99 -4.21
C LEU A 118 -8.73 -23.27 -3.99
N SER A 119 -9.08 -23.84 -2.83
CA SER A 119 -10.47 -24.15 -2.46
C SER A 119 -11.40 -22.94 -2.50
N ASP A 120 -10.92 -21.80 -2.00
CA ASP A 120 -11.72 -20.58 -1.90
C ASP A 120 -11.91 -19.96 -3.29
N ALA A 121 -10.84 -19.91 -4.09
CA ALA A 121 -10.91 -19.43 -5.47
C ALA A 121 -11.79 -20.33 -6.35
N ALA A 122 -11.70 -21.65 -6.18
CA ALA A 122 -12.52 -22.63 -6.88
C ALA A 122 -14.00 -22.45 -6.52
N THR A 123 -14.32 -22.35 -5.24
CA THR A 123 -15.69 -22.12 -4.73
C THR A 123 -16.25 -20.80 -5.27
N ALA A 124 -15.48 -19.71 -5.19
CA ALA A 124 -15.87 -18.40 -5.71
C ALA A 124 -16.09 -18.42 -7.24
N SER A 125 -15.39 -19.30 -7.95
CA SER A 125 -15.55 -19.53 -9.40
C SER A 125 -16.70 -20.48 -9.75
N GLY A 126 -17.48 -20.94 -8.76
CA GLY A 126 -18.58 -21.87 -8.95
C GLY A 126 -18.16 -23.32 -9.22
N TYR A 127 -16.92 -23.70 -8.89
CA TYR A 127 -16.46 -25.08 -8.99
C TYR A 127 -17.01 -25.91 -7.83
N ALA A 128 -17.72 -27.00 -8.15
CA ALA A 128 -18.12 -28.01 -7.19
C ALA A 128 -17.14 -29.19 -7.28
N PRO A 129 -16.28 -29.40 -6.27
CA PRO A 129 -15.36 -30.53 -6.30
C PRO A 129 -16.12 -31.85 -6.21
N THR A 130 -15.71 -32.84 -7.00
CA THR A 130 -16.26 -34.22 -6.96
C THR A 130 -15.55 -35.12 -5.95
N GLY A 131 -14.65 -34.57 -5.12
CA GLY A 131 -13.86 -35.28 -4.13
C GLY A 131 -13.17 -34.33 -3.15
N ASN A 132 -12.29 -34.86 -2.30
CA ASN A 132 -11.50 -34.04 -1.37
C ASN A 132 -10.41 -33.27 -2.12
N TYR A 133 -10.13 -32.04 -1.69
CA TYR A 133 -8.89 -31.33 -2.05
C TYR A 133 -7.67 -32.08 -1.49
N HIS A 134 -6.48 -31.77 -2.01
CA HIS A 134 -5.22 -32.47 -1.67
C HIS A 134 -5.10 -33.85 -2.30
N ARG A 135 -5.58 -33.94 -3.54
CA ARG A 135 -5.19 -34.97 -4.51
C ARG A 135 -4.84 -34.25 -5.79
N ALA A 136 -3.70 -34.60 -6.39
CA ALA A 136 -3.15 -33.83 -7.49
C ALA A 136 -4.15 -33.67 -8.65
N LEU A 137 -4.92 -34.72 -8.98
CA LEU A 137 -5.91 -34.63 -10.05
C LEU A 137 -7.07 -33.68 -9.71
N SER A 138 -7.59 -33.75 -8.48
CA SER A 138 -8.67 -32.88 -8.01
C SER A 138 -8.24 -31.42 -8.05
N ASP A 139 -7.03 -31.14 -7.57
CA ASP A 139 -6.48 -29.80 -7.46
C ASP A 139 -6.07 -29.26 -8.84
N ALA A 140 -5.55 -30.10 -9.74
CA ALA A 140 -5.30 -29.74 -11.13
C ALA A 140 -6.59 -29.39 -11.89
N LEU A 141 -7.69 -30.10 -11.66
CA LEU A 141 -9.00 -29.79 -12.25
C LEU A 141 -9.60 -28.49 -11.69
N ALA A 142 -9.47 -28.26 -10.37
CA ALA A 142 -9.89 -27.01 -9.73
C ALA A 142 -9.08 -25.82 -10.27
N CYS A 143 -7.76 -25.96 -10.36
CA CYS A 143 -6.86 -24.96 -10.96
C CYS A 143 -7.26 -24.65 -12.41
N ARG A 144 -7.54 -25.69 -13.21
CA ARG A 144 -8.05 -25.53 -14.58
C ARG A 144 -9.36 -24.75 -14.60
N HIS A 145 -10.31 -25.06 -13.71
CA HIS A 145 -11.60 -24.36 -13.66
C HIS A 145 -11.43 -22.89 -13.33
N ILE A 146 -10.61 -22.56 -12.33
CA ILE A 146 -10.27 -21.18 -11.98
C ILE A 146 -9.65 -20.47 -13.19
N TRP A 147 -8.72 -21.12 -13.88
CA TRP A 147 -8.04 -20.53 -15.04
C TRP A 147 -8.97 -20.31 -16.24
N LYS A 148 -9.83 -21.28 -16.56
CA LYS A 148 -10.71 -21.25 -17.75
C LYS A 148 -11.99 -20.45 -17.55
N PHE A 149 -12.51 -20.39 -16.33
CA PHE A 149 -13.82 -19.81 -16.05
C PHE A 149 -13.76 -18.71 -14.99
N GLY A 150 -13.07 -18.96 -13.87
CA GLY A 150 -12.97 -18.01 -12.76
C GLY A 150 -12.30 -16.69 -13.14
N ILE A 151 -11.05 -16.75 -13.59
CA ILE A 151 -10.26 -15.60 -14.00
C ILE A 151 -10.95 -14.82 -15.13
N PRO A 152 -11.39 -15.46 -16.25
CA PRO A 152 -12.12 -14.74 -17.29
C PRO A 152 -13.43 -14.09 -16.82
N ALA A 153 -14.17 -14.72 -15.91
CA ALA A 153 -15.37 -14.11 -15.34
C ALA A 153 -15.04 -12.86 -14.51
N LEU A 154 -13.98 -12.90 -13.71
CA LEU A 154 -13.48 -11.74 -12.97
C LEU A 154 -12.99 -10.64 -13.92
N GLU A 155 -12.23 -10.97 -14.94
CA GLU A 155 -11.78 -10.01 -15.95
C GLU A 155 -12.93 -9.35 -16.71
N LYS A 156 -13.99 -10.11 -17.00
CA LYS A 156 -15.21 -9.59 -17.61
C LYS A 156 -15.97 -8.65 -16.66
N ASN A 157 -16.08 -9.01 -15.39
CA ASN A 157 -16.79 -8.21 -14.39
C ASN A 157 -16.02 -6.94 -14.00
N TYR A 158 -14.69 -6.98 -14.07
CA TYR A 158 -13.82 -5.88 -13.74
C TYR A 158 -12.83 -5.67 -14.89
N PRO A 159 -13.19 -5.13 -16.06
CA PRO A 159 -12.27 -5.01 -17.19
C PRO A 159 -11.03 -4.16 -16.86
N PRO A 160 -9.85 -4.45 -17.46
CA PRO A 160 -8.67 -3.59 -17.31
C PRO A 160 -8.97 -2.19 -17.81
N ILE A 161 -8.46 -1.18 -17.11
CA ILE A 161 -8.52 0.21 -17.55
C ILE A 161 -7.26 0.50 -18.37
N ILE A 162 -7.41 0.88 -19.64
CA ILE A 162 -6.30 1.06 -20.58
C ILE A 162 -5.88 2.53 -20.62
N ASN A 163 -6.85 3.44 -20.60
CA ASN A 163 -6.62 4.88 -20.66
C ASN A 163 -7.11 5.59 -19.39
N SER A 164 -6.57 5.17 -18.25
CA SER A 164 -7.00 5.71 -16.96
C SER A 164 -6.78 7.22 -16.88
N ARG A 165 -7.87 7.98 -16.79
CA ARG A 165 -7.85 9.42 -16.49
C ARG A 165 -8.67 9.67 -15.23
N ILE A 166 -8.07 10.36 -14.28
CA ILE A 166 -8.74 10.82 -13.06
C ILE A 166 -8.78 12.34 -13.13
N ALA A 167 -9.97 12.90 -12.95
CA ALA A 167 -10.17 14.33 -12.74
C ALA A 167 -10.94 14.53 -11.43
N ALA A 168 -10.43 15.41 -10.59
CA ALA A 168 -11.02 15.76 -9.32
C ALA A 168 -10.69 17.22 -8.98
N LYS A 169 -11.57 17.89 -8.24
CA LYS A 169 -11.36 19.25 -7.74
C LYS A 169 -11.64 19.28 -6.24
N ILE A 170 -10.79 19.99 -5.48
CA ILE A 170 -11.01 20.29 -4.06
C ILE A 170 -11.59 21.70 -3.91
N ILE A 171 -12.45 21.89 -2.91
CA ILE A 171 -12.98 23.22 -2.57
C ILE A 171 -12.04 23.85 -1.55
N ALA A 172 -11.45 24.98 -1.89
CA ALA A 172 -10.62 25.78 -1.00
C ALA A 172 -11.48 26.50 0.06
N GLU A 173 -10.84 27.02 1.11
CA GLU A 173 -11.53 27.82 2.15
C GLU A 173 -12.25 29.06 1.59
N THR A 174 -11.77 29.60 0.47
CA THR A 174 -12.39 30.72 -0.27
C THR A 174 -13.64 30.33 -1.07
N GLY A 175 -13.93 29.03 -1.19
CA GLY A 175 -15.01 28.50 -2.03
C GLY A 175 -14.58 28.19 -3.47
N GLU A 176 -13.33 28.45 -3.84
CA GLU A 176 -12.80 28.13 -5.18
C GLU A 176 -12.64 26.62 -5.39
N HIS A 177 -12.92 26.14 -6.60
CA HIS A 177 -12.71 24.74 -6.99
C HIS A 177 -11.34 24.55 -7.67
N ILE A 178 -10.36 24.05 -6.91
CA ILE A 178 -8.98 23.83 -7.37
C ILE A 178 -8.82 22.40 -7.92
N PRO A 179 -8.37 22.21 -9.18
CA PRO A 179 -8.07 20.89 -9.71
C PRO A 179 -6.94 20.18 -8.95
N LEU A 180 -7.11 18.89 -8.69
CA LEU A 180 -6.02 18.06 -8.17
C LEU A 180 -5.09 17.61 -9.29
N VAL A 181 -3.78 17.66 -9.03
CA VAL A 181 -2.71 17.23 -9.95
C VAL A 181 -2.22 15.85 -9.53
N PHE A 182 -2.55 14.83 -10.31
CA PHE A 182 -2.19 13.43 -10.07
C PHE A 182 -0.85 13.09 -10.74
N ASN A 183 0.11 12.55 -9.98
CA ASN A 183 1.41 12.16 -10.51
C ASN A 183 1.40 10.76 -11.14
N ASN A 184 0.58 9.85 -10.60
CA ASN A 184 0.40 8.52 -11.17
C ASN A 184 -0.97 7.93 -10.82
N VAL A 185 -1.45 7.05 -11.70
CA VAL A 185 -2.70 6.30 -11.57
C VAL A 185 -2.42 4.82 -11.77
N PHE A 186 -2.92 3.99 -10.87
CA PHE A 186 -2.73 2.54 -10.90
C PHE A 186 -3.96 1.88 -11.49
N ALA A 187 -3.99 1.75 -12.82
CA ALA A 187 -5.13 1.23 -13.58
C ALA A 187 -5.64 -0.13 -13.06
N GLU A 188 -4.72 -1.04 -12.69
CA GLU A 188 -5.07 -2.36 -12.14
C GLU A 188 -5.83 -2.31 -10.82
N GLN A 189 -5.65 -1.26 -10.01
CA GLN A 189 -6.44 -1.07 -8.79
C GLN A 189 -7.69 -0.23 -9.05
N LEU A 190 -7.60 0.70 -10.00
CA LEU A 190 -8.69 1.58 -10.38
C LEU A 190 -9.88 0.81 -10.96
N ARG A 191 -9.64 -0.32 -11.66
CA ARG A 191 -10.71 -1.18 -12.20
C ARG A 191 -11.71 -1.66 -11.15
N PHE A 192 -11.29 -1.76 -9.89
CA PHE A 192 -12.11 -2.21 -8.75
C PHE A 192 -12.92 -1.11 -8.07
N VAL A 193 -12.73 0.17 -8.45
CA VAL A 193 -13.50 1.27 -7.86
C VAL A 193 -14.87 1.35 -8.51
N THR A 194 -15.91 1.32 -7.68
CA THR A 194 -17.31 1.34 -8.08
C THR A 194 -17.97 2.68 -7.77
N ALA A 195 -19.10 2.98 -8.43
CA ALA A 195 -19.80 4.24 -8.23
C ALA A 195 -20.19 4.41 -6.76
N ASN A 196 -19.93 5.59 -6.19
CA ASN A 196 -20.09 5.95 -4.79
C ASN A 196 -19.03 5.41 -3.81
N ASP A 197 -17.97 4.74 -4.30
CA ASP A 197 -16.84 4.39 -3.45
C ASP A 197 -16.11 5.63 -2.91
N ARG A 198 -15.81 5.60 -1.62
CA ARG A 198 -15.04 6.64 -0.91
C ARG A 198 -13.59 6.21 -0.81
N CYS A 199 -12.79 6.62 -1.78
CA CYS A 199 -11.36 6.37 -1.77
C CYS A 199 -10.68 7.31 -0.76
N LYS A 200 -9.75 6.80 0.04
CA LYS A 200 -9.16 7.53 1.15
C LYS A 200 -7.82 8.13 0.76
N PHE A 201 -7.67 9.44 0.99
CA PHE A 201 -6.35 10.07 0.97
C PHE A 201 -5.59 9.67 2.24
N TRP A 202 -4.31 9.37 2.08
CA TRP A 202 -3.42 9.04 3.19
C TRP A 202 -2.02 9.53 2.91
N THR A 203 -1.44 10.22 3.88
CA THR A 203 -0.04 10.67 3.85
C THR A 203 0.54 10.50 5.24
N LYS A 204 1.85 10.26 5.32
CA LYS A 204 2.60 10.59 6.54
C LYS A 204 3.03 12.05 6.49
N ASP A 205 3.29 12.61 7.66
CA ASP A 205 3.80 13.98 7.75
C ASP A 205 5.13 14.09 7.00
N ASP A 206 6.11 13.25 7.31
CA ASP A 206 7.47 13.29 6.74
C ASP A 206 7.59 12.98 5.23
N ARG A 207 6.49 12.63 4.55
CA ARG A 207 6.48 12.28 3.12
C ARG A 207 5.91 13.39 2.26
N GLN A 208 6.42 13.51 1.03
CA GLN A 208 5.83 14.37 0.00
C GLN A 208 4.62 13.75 -0.68
N GLU A 209 4.53 12.43 -0.69
CA GLU A 209 3.46 11.69 -1.36
C GLU A 209 2.18 11.64 -0.53
N ILE A 210 1.07 12.00 -1.18
CA ILE A 210 -0.29 11.73 -0.73
C ILE A 210 -0.81 10.57 -1.56
N ASN A 211 -1.04 9.43 -0.91
CA ASN A 211 -1.53 8.22 -1.54
C ASN A 211 -3.06 8.18 -1.50
N ILE A 212 -3.68 7.61 -2.53
CA ILE A 212 -5.12 7.38 -2.56
C ILE A 212 -5.38 5.89 -2.62
N TYR A 213 -6.21 5.39 -1.70
CA TYR A 213 -6.55 3.98 -1.57
C TYR A 213 -8.03 3.74 -1.82
N ARG A 214 -8.38 2.63 -2.50
CA ARG A 214 -9.77 2.18 -2.62
C ARG A 214 -10.34 1.77 -1.25
N PRO A 215 -11.67 1.74 -1.09
CA PRO A 215 -12.29 1.37 0.18
C PRO A 215 -11.81 0.02 0.72
N GLY A 216 -11.69 -0.09 2.04
CA GLY A 216 -11.31 -1.33 2.72
C GLY A 216 -9.83 -1.73 2.60
N THR A 217 -8.98 -0.90 2.00
CA THR A 217 -7.55 -1.19 1.80
C THR A 217 -6.64 -0.14 2.44
N LEU A 218 -5.48 -0.56 2.98
CA LEU A 218 -4.44 0.30 3.56
C LEU A 218 -3.05 -0.36 3.45
N GLY A 219 -1.98 0.42 3.67
CA GLY A 219 -0.61 -0.11 3.77
C GLY A 219 0.04 -0.47 2.43
N GLY A 220 -0.26 0.28 1.37
CA GLY A 220 0.30 0.08 0.02
C GLY A 220 -0.54 -0.80 -0.91
N LYS A 221 -1.47 -1.60 -0.36
CA LYS A 221 -2.45 -2.39 -1.13
C LYS A 221 -3.66 -1.54 -1.50
N GLY A 222 -4.21 -1.72 -2.69
CA GLY A 222 -5.38 -0.95 -3.14
C GLY A 222 -5.10 0.51 -3.48
N LYS A 223 -3.81 0.88 -3.63
CA LYS A 223 -3.40 2.22 -4.07
C LYS A 223 -3.89 2.45 -5.49
N ILE A 224 -4.77 3.43 -5.69
CA ILE A 224 -5.35 3.77 -7.01
C ILE A 224 -4.66 4.96 -7.67
N ALA A 225 -4.04 5.84 -6.88
CA ALA A 225 -3.25 6.96 -7.37
C ALA A 225 -2.30 7.48 -6.29
N TYR A 226 -1.37 8.36 -6.68
CA TYR A 226 -0.72 9.27 -5.73
C TYR A 226 -0.55 10.67 -6.32
N LEU A 227 -0.46 11.65 -5.41
CA LEU A 227 -0.17 13.05 -5.70
C LEU A 227 0.98 13.54 -4.80
N THR A 228 1.54 14.71 -5.09
CA THR A 228 2.49 15.40 -4.20
C THR A 228 1.85 16.56 -3.43
N LYS A 229 2.36 16.83 -2.23
CA LYS A 229 1.98 18.01 -1.42
C LYS A 229 2.34 19.32 -2.11
N ALA A 230 3.48 19.36 -2.80
CA ALA A 230 3.96 20.53 -3.52
C ALA A 230 3.00 20.97 -4.65
N GLU A 231 2.48 20.03 -5.44
CA GLU A 231 1.55 20.33 -6.53
C GLU A 231 0.09 20.44 -6.07
N ASN A 232 -0.21 20.04 -4.82
CA ASN A 232 -1.55 20.07 -4.24
C ASN A 232 -1.56 20.71 -2.84
N PRO A 233 -1.17 21.99 -2.71
CA PRO A 233 -0.95 22.64 -1.41
C PRO A 233 -2.22 22.79 -0.57
N GLU A 234 -3.38 23.02 -1.19
CA GLU A 234 -4.67 23.10 -0.50
C GLU A 234 -5.05 21.77 0.15
N LEU A 235 -4.92 20.68 -0.59
CA LEU A 235 -5.15 19.32 -0.09
C LEU A 235 -4.19 19.00 1.08
N ALA A 236 -2.91 19.37 0.94
CA ALA A 236 -1.92 19.17 1.99
C ALA A 236 -2.27 19.94 3.28
N ARG A 237 -2.76 21.18 3.16
CA ARG A 237 -3.20 22.02 4.29
C ARG A 237 -4.38 21.40 5.02
N GLN A 238 -5.43 20.98 4.29
CA GLN A 238 -6.61 20.36 4.92
C GLN A 238 -6.27 19.03 5.61
N LEU A 239 -5.39 18.20 5.03
CA LEU A 239 -4.89 16.98 5.68
C LEU A 239 -4.11 17.31 6.96
N ALA A 240 -3.23 18.32 6.94
CA ALA A 240 -2.46 18.75 8.11
C ALA A 240 -3.35 19.33 9.23
N ALA A 241 -4.41 20.03 8.85
CA ALA A 241 -5.45 20.52 9.77
C ALA A 241 -6.30 19.39 10.37
N GLY A 242 -6.15 18.14 9.89
CA GLY A 242 -6.81 16.96 10.43
C GLY A 242 -8.19 16.67 9.81
N PHE A 243 -8.49 17.23 8.63
CA PHE A 243 -9.69 16.86 7.90
C PHE A 243 -9.60 15.42 7.38
N GLU A 244 -10.72 14.70 7.43
CA GLU A 244 -10.90 13.50 6.63
C GLU A 244 -11.29 13.90 5.22
N ILE A 245 -10.48 13.51 4.24
CA ILE A 245 -10.71 13.83 2.84
C ILE A 245 -10.93 12.52 2.09
N ASP A 246 -12.07 12.43 1.41
CA ASP A 246 -12.47 11.31 0.56
C ASP A 246 -12.44 11.74 -0.91
N LEU A 247 -11.95 10.87 -1.78
CA LEU A 247 -12.15 10.95 -3.22
C LEU A 247 -13.34 10.05 -3.59
N LEU A 248 -14.50 10.65 -3.81
CA LEU A 248 -15.77 9.97 -4.05
C LEU A 248 -16.02 9.80 -5.55
N LEU A 249 -16.09 8.56 -6.04
CA LEU A 249 -16.44 8.31 -7.44
C LEU A 249 -17.91 8.65 -7.70
N ARG A 250 -18.19 9.60 -8.59
CA ARG A 250 -19.57 9.99 -8.95
C ARG A 250 -20.05 9.34 -10.22
N GLU A 251 -19.18 9.29 -11.22
CA GLU A 251 -19.53 8.82 -12.54
C GLU A 251 -18.40 7.97 -13.10
N ARG A 252 -18.78 6.86 -13.73
CA ARG A 252 -17.88 5.98 -14.46
C ARG A 252 -18.45 5.77 -15.86
N ASP A 253 -17.69 6.20 -16.86
CA ASP A 253 -17.97 5.98 -18.28
C ASP A 253 -16.76 5.28 -18.91
N GLY A 254 -16.85 3.94 -19.01
CA GLY A 254 -15.72 3.10 -19.40
C GLY A 254 -14.49 3.31 -18.51
N ASP A 255 -13.42 3.80 -19.14
CA ASP A 255 -12.11 4.09 -18.54
C ASP A 255 -12.00 5.51 -17.94
N THR A 256 -13.03 6.34 -18.13
CA THR A 256 -13.08 7.70 -17.60
C THR A 256 -13.82 7.73 -16.27
N LEU A 257 -13.13 8.13 -15.21
CA LEU A 257 -13.68 8.21 -13.87
C LEU A 257 -13.71 9.68 -13.40
N ARG A 258 -14.89 10.15 -12.98
CA ARG A 258 -15.08 11.50 -12.45
C ARG A 258 -15.30 11.43 -10.94
N PHE A 259 -14.39 12.06 -10.21
CA PHE A 259 -14.43 12.07 -8.76
C PHE A 259 -14.80 13.44 -8.21
N GLU A 260 -15.50 13.42 -7.08
CA GLU A 260 -15.71 14.58 -6.23
C GLU A 260 -14.83 14.44 -4.98
N VAL A 261 -14.17 15.53 -4.57
CA VAL A 261 -13.45 15.56 -3.29
C VAL A 261 -14.44 15.95 -2.20
N VAL A 262 -14.61 15.09 -1.21
CA VAL A 262 -15.50 15.31 -0.06
C VAL A 262 -14.66 15.47 1.20
N THR A 263 -14.74 16.64 1.81
CA THR A 263 -13.97 16.99 3.02
C THR A 263 -14.89 16.98 4.24
N LYS A 264 -14.40 16.41 5.35
CA LYS A 264 -15.13 16.33 6.61
C LYS A 264 -14.21 16.68 7.78
N PRO A 265 -14.66 17.47 8.76
CA PRO A 265 -13.96 17.60 10.03
C PRO A 265 -13.89 16.22 10.70
N ASN A 266 -12.72 15.79 11.15
CA ASN A 266 -12.60 14.53 11.90
C ASN A 266 -13.35 14.65 13.24
N ARG A 267 -14.10 13.61 13.66
CA ARG A 267 -14.88 13.62 14.92
C ARG A 267 -14.03 13.72 16.20
N LYS A 268 -12.71 13.49 16.10
CA LYS A 268 -11.76 13.74 17.19
C LYS A 268 -11.22 15.18 17.21
N THR A 269 -11.52 15.96 16.17
CA THR A 269 -11.36 17.41 16.21
C THR A 269 -12.44 17.94 17.15
N PRO A 270 -12.10 18.68 18.21
CA PRO A 270 -13.10 19.39 18.97
C PRO A 270 -13.96 20.19 17.99
N THR A 271 -15.28 20.18 18.20
CA THR A 271 -16.25 21.04 17.52
C THR A 271 -15.58 22.36 17.17
N VAL A 272 -15.64 22.78 15.90
CA VAL A 272 -15.15 24.10 15.46
C VAL A 272 -15.67 25.12 16.46
N MET A 273 -14.81 25.47 17.42
CA MET A 273 -15.10 26.55 18.32
C MET A 273 -14.97 27.76 17.41
N THR A 274 -16.08 28.44 17.17
CA THR A 274 -16.08 29.79 16.62
C THR A 274 -14.93 30.55 17.28
N LEU A 275 -13.90 30.81 16.49
CA LEU A 275 -12.71 31.50 16.94
C LEU A 275 -13.18 32.83 17.55
N PRO A 276 -12.82 33.15 18.80
CA PRO A 276 -12.85 34.53 19.24
C PRO A 276 -12.05 35.34 18.22
N ALA A 277 -12.51 36.55 17.89
CA ALA A 277 -11.90 37.44 16.89
C ALA A 277 -10.47 37.93 17.25
N THR A 278 -9.78 37.28 18.18
CA THR A 278 -8.39 37.56 18.52
C THR A 278 -7.49 36.59 17.77
N THR A 279 -6.81 37.13 16.76
CA THR A 279 -5.66 36.51 16.07
C THR A 279 -4.62 36.09 17.10
N LYS A 280 -4.64 34.82 17.54
CA LYS A 280 -3.54 34.28 18.33
C LYS A 280 -2.37 34.01 17.40
N THR A 281 -1.42 34.94 17.41
CA THR A 281 -0.10 34.82 16.77
C THR A 281 0.78 33.85 17.55
N TYR A 282 1.92 33.46 16.97
CA TYR A 282 2.97 32.72 17.67
C TYR A 282 3.33 33.37 19.02
N SER A 283 3.62 32.54 20.00
CA SER A 283 4.11 32.94 21.32
C SER A 283 5.45 33.68 21.19
N GLU A 284 5.70 34.66 22.06
CA GLU A 284 7.05 35.20 22.22
C GLU A 284 7.99 34.09 22.69
N ILE A 285 9.21 34.10 22.15
CA ILE A 285 10.20 33.08 22.47
C ILE A 285 10.94 33.50 23.74
N ASP A 286 10.89 32.66 24.78
CA ASP A 286 11.66 32.80 26.01
C ASP A 286 12.43 31.51 26.33
N ASN A 287 13.06 31.44 27.50
CA ASN A 287 13.91 30.31 27.89
C ASN A 287 13.17 28.96 27.97
N ASP A 288 11.84 28.93 27.98
CA ASP A 288 11.11 27.66 27.91
C ASP A 288 11.34 26.94 26.57
N ILE A 289 11.82 27.63 25.53
CA ILE A 289 12.12 27.01 24.22
C ILE A 289 13.23 25.95 24.31
N TYR A 290 14.04 25.95 25.37
CA TYR A 290 15.01 24.88 25.59
C TYR A 290 14.36 23.56 26.02
N GLN A 291 13.05 23.55 26.32
CA GLN A 291 12.24 22.36 26.50
C GLN A 291 11.25 22.23 25.33
N CYS A 292 11.73 21.88 24.13
CA CYS A 292 10.92 21.92 22.91
C CYS A 292 10.89 20.60 22.12
N PHE A 293 9.97 20.54 21.16
CA PHE A 293 9.96 19.56 20.08
C PHE A 293 9.50 20.24 18.78
N ILE A 294 9.85 19.63 17.64
CA ILE A 294 9.32 20.05 16.35
C ILE A 294 8.01 19.30 16.06
N ALA A 295 6.93 20.06 15.92
CA ALA A 295 5.61 19.61 15.49
C ALA A 295 5.47 19.69 13.97
N HIS A 296 4.53 18.92 13.41
CA HIS A 296 4.20 18.92 11.98
C HIS A 296 5.45 18.75 11.10
N ARG A 297 6.17 17.63 11.23
CA ARG A 297 7.41 17.36 10.50
C ARG A 297 7.11 16.93 9.06
N SER A 298 6.55 17.85 8.26
CA SER A 298 6.11 17.59 6.89
C SER A 298 6.47 18.72 5.94
N GLY A 299 6.31 18.48 4.63
CA GLY A 299 6.38 19.55 3.62
C GLY A 299 7.78 19.98 3.20
N MET A 300 8.79 19.16 3.47
CA MET A 300 10.14 19.31 2.91
C MET A 300 10.15 19.31 1.38
N SER A 301 10.56 20.39 0.75
CA SER A 301 10.71 20.48 -0.70
C SER A 301 12.08 21.04 -1.04
N ASN A 302 12.53 20.79 -2.28
CA ASN A 302 13.75 21.40 -2.83
C ASN A 302 13.73 22.93 -2.81
N VAL A 303 12.57 23.55 -2.60
CA VAL A 303 12.42 25.01 -2.45
C VAL A 303 12.88 25.48 -1.07
N ILE A 304 12.75 24.67 -0.01
CA ILE A 304 13.06 25.09 1.36
C ILE A 304 14.28 24.40 1.98
N GLY A 305 14.78 23.35 1.35
CA GLY A 305 15.99 22.64 1.79
C GLY A 305 15.89 21.13 1.64
N SER A 306 16.77 20.39 2.33
CA SER A 306 16.75 18.94 2.37
C SER A 306 16.48 18.39 3.78
N TRP A 307 16.12 17.11 3.85
CA TRP A 307 16.01 16.41 5.13
C TRP A 307 17.35 16.24 5.84
N GLU A 308 18.47 16.32 5.12
CA GLU A 308 19.81 16.27 5.70
C GLU A 308 20.13 17.58 6.41
N ASP A 309 19.85 18.72 5.77
CA ASP A 309 19.99 20.06 6.38
C ASP A 309 19.11 20.16 7.63
N PHE A 310 17.85 19.72 7.52
CA PHE A 310 16.91 19.73 8.64
C PHE A 310 17.41 18.89 9.82
N GLN A 311 17.94 17.69 9.58
CA GLN A 311 18.49 16.85 10.63
C GLN A 311 19.70 17.49 11.31
N THR A 312 20.53 18.19 10.54
CA THR A 312 21.69 18.91 11.07
C THR A 312 21.24 20.03 12.01
N VAL A 313 20.26 20.84 11.59
CA VAL A 313 19.64 21.88 12.43
C VAL A 313 18.96 21.28 13.67
N GLU A 314 18.19 20.19 13.52
CA GLU A 314 17.50 19.51 14.63
C GLU A 314 18.51 19.00 15.68
N ASN A 315 19.62 18.43 15.24
CA ASN A 315 20.66 17.93 16.12
C ASN A 315 21.36 19.07 16.87
N GLU A 316 21.63 20.19 16.20
CA GLU A 316 22.24 21.37 16.83
C GLU A 316 21.31 22.02 17.85
N MET A 317 20.01 22.17 17.53
CA MET A 317 19.00 22.60 18.51
C MET A 317 18.98 21.67 19.73
N ALA A 318 19.11 20.36 19.55
CA ALA A 318 19.14 19.41 20.65
C ALA A 318 20.36 19.57 21.56
N LEU A 319 21.54 19.88 20.98
CA LEU A 319 22.76 20.18 21.73
C LEU A 319 22.59 21.47 22.54
N ILE A 320 22.13 22.56 21.91
CA ILE A 320 21.94 23.85 22.59
C ILE A 320 20.90 23.72 23.73
N CYS A 321 19.79 23.02 23.49
CA CYS A 321 18.80 22.74 24.53
C CYS A 321 19.45 22.05 25.74
N LYS A 322 20.32 21.05 25.51
CA LYS A 322 21.03 20.34 26.58
C LYS A 322 22.00 21.25 27.33
N GLU A 323 22.78 22.07 26.62
CA GLU A 323 23.74 23.01 27.22
C GLU A 323 23.06 24.06 28.11
N LYS A 324 21.84 24.47 27.74
CA LYS A 324 21.03 25.42 28.52
C LYS A 324 20.21 24.77 29.64
N GLY A 325 20.50 23.51 29.96
CA GLY A 325 19.80 22.77 31.03
C GLY A 325 18.38 22.32 30.67
N GLY A 326 18.02 22.41 29.39
CA GLY A 326 16.75 21.95 28.83
C GLY A 326 16.85 20.56 28.18
N ARG A 327 15.84 20.23 27.37
CA ARG A 327 15.75 18.98 26.64
C ARG A 327 14.96 19.17 25.34
N TYR A 328 15.57 18.75 24.23
CA TYR A 328 14.86 18.53 22.99
C TYR A 328 14.17 17.16 22.99
N TYR A 329 12.89 17.11 22.63
CA TYR A 329 12.11 15.88 22.51
C TYR A 329 11.88 15.54 21.04
N LYS A 330 12.11 14.27 20.66
CA LYS A 330 11.92 13.81 19.27
C LYS A 330 10.45 13.82 18.82
N SER A 331 9.52 13.89 19.76
CA SER A 331 8.07 13.99 19.53
C SER A 331 7.40 14.76 20.66
N LYS A 332 6.10 15.03 20.51
CA LYS A 332 5.26 15.63 21.56
C LYS A 332 5.45 14.92 22.90
N ALA A 333 5.68 15.71 23.96
CA ALA A 333 5.96 15.20 25.31
C ALA A 333 5.33 16.11 26.39
N LYS A 334 4.97 15.52 27.54
CA LYS A 334 4.43 16.27 28.69
C LYS A 334 5.45 17.23 29.31
N GLY A 335 6.74 16.90 29.20
CA GLY A 335 7.84 17.74 29.67
C GLY A 335 8.29 18.83 28.69
N ALA A 336 7.70 18.90 27.49
CA ALA A 336 7.95 20.00 26.57
C ALA A 336 7.09 21.22 26.93
N LYS A 337 7.64 22.40 26.73
CA LYS A 337 7.01 23.70 26.94
C LYS A 337 6.76 24.44 25.63
N PHE A 338 7.62 24.22 24.63
CA PHE A 338 7.45 24.76 23.29
C PHE A 338 7.17 23.69 22.24
N ALA A 339 6.25 24.01 21.32
CA ALA A 339 6.06 23.32 20.06
C ALA A 339 6.53 24.22 18.91
N ILE A 340 7.45 23.72 18.09
CA ILE A 340 8.00 24.44 16.92
C ILE A 340 7.35 23.86 15.66
N ILE A 341 6.57 24.64 14.93
CA ILE A 341 5.90 24.17 13.71
C ILE A 341 6.88 24.24 12.53
N PHE A 342 7.21 23.08 11.96
CA PHE A 342 8.05 22.98 10.75
C PHE A 342 7.26 22.95 9.44
N SER A 343 6.07 22.35 9.41
CA SER A 343 5.40 22.20 8.12
C SER A 343 5.01 23.56 7.54
N PRO A 344 5.39 23.87 6.30
CA PRO A 344 4.91 25.08 5.63
C PRO A 344 3.39 25.06 5.41
N TYR A 345 2.75 23.89 5.49
CA TYR A 345 1.30 23.70 5.34
C TYR A 345 0.51 23.74 6.66
N ALA A 346 1.18 23.78 7.82
CA ALA A 346 0.53 23.69 9.14
C ALA A 346 0.77 24.93 10.01
N GLN A 347 0.93 26.10 9.38
CA GLN A 347 1.19 27.38 10.07
C GLN A 347 -0.06 28.26 10.15
N THR A 348 -1.26 27.66 10.10
CA THR A 348 -2.51 28.41 10.22
C THR A 348 -2.76 28.86 11.67
N ALA A 349 -3.62 29.87 11.86
CA ALA A 349 -4.05 30.28 13.19
C ALA A 349 -4.68 29.12 13.99
N ASN A 350 -5.33 28.17 13.30
CA ASN A 350 -5.93 26.99 13.91
C ASN A 350 -4.87 25.98 14.40
N ASP A 351 -3.81 25.75 13.63
CA ASP A 351 -2.70 24.87 14.04
C ASP A 351 -2.00 25.40 15.29
N VAL A 352 -1.75 26.72 15.32
CA VAL A 352 -1.19 27.42 16.49
C VAL A 352 -2.10 27.27 17.69
N LEU A 353 -3.41 27.55 17.53
CA LEU A 353 -4.38 27.46 18.62
C LEU A 353 -4.47 26.05 19.20
N ARG A 354 -4.46 25.02 18.36
CA ARG A 354 -4.55 23.61 18.80
C ARG A 354 -3.38 23.25 19.72
N LEU A 355 -2.15 23.57 19.33
CA LEU A 355 -0.97 23.30 20.15
C LEU A 355 -0.97 24.15 21.44
N GLN A 356 -1.47 25.39 21.39
CA GLN A 356 -1.63 26.24 22.58
C GLN A 356 -2.67 25.68 23.57
N GLN A 357 -3.78 25.13 23.08
CA GLN A 357 -4.80 24.49 23.92
C GLN A 357 -4.29 23.21 24.59
N GLU A 358 -3.29 22.56 24.00
CA GLU A 358 -2.58 21.44 24.62
C GLU A 358 -1.57 21.87 25.70
N GLY A 359 -1.40 23.18 25.91
CA GLY A 359 -0.56 23.76 26.96
C GLY A 359 0.84 24.15 26.50
N TYR A 360 1.12 24.15 25.19
CA TYR A 360 2.43 24.57 24.66
C TYR A 360 2.45 26.05 24.31
N LYS A 361 3.61 26.69 24.51
CA LYS A 361 3.98 27.89 23.75
C LYS A 361 4.30 27.44 22.31
N VAL A 362 3.95 28.24 21.32
CA VAL A 362 4.05 27.82 19.91
C VAL A 362 4.79 28.84 19.09
N THR A 363 5.76 28.40 18.30
CA THR A 363 6.52 29.25 17.37
C THR A 363 6.69 28.57 16.01
N SER A 364 7.07 29.31 14.97
CA SER A 364 7.47 28.76 13.67
C SER A 364 8.94 28.32 13.67
N PHE A 365 9.28 27.45 12.73
CA PHE A 365 10.64 26.92 12.59
C PHE A 365 11.67 28.00 12.28
N ASP A 366 11.38 28.95 11.40
CA ASP A 366 12.29 30.08 11.08
C ASP A 366 12.60 30.93 12.32
N ARG A 367 11.59 31.24 13.14
CA ARG A 367 11.77 31.99 14.38
C ARG A 367 12.59 31.22 15.40
N ALA A 368 12.39 29.90 15.48
CA ALA A 368 13.20 29.04 16.34
C ALA A 368 14.67 29.01 15.86
N VAL A 369 14.92 28.74 14.58
CA VAL A 369 16.27 28.78 13.98
C VAL A 369 16.96 30.11 14.28
N ALA A 370 16.24 31.22 14.14
CA ALA A 370 16.78 32.55 14.45
C ALA A 370 17.15 32.72 15.94
N PHE A 371 16.31 32.23 16.86
CA PHE A 371 16.57 32.27 18.30
C PHE A 371 17.79 31.41 18.68
N PHE A 372 17.90 30.21 18.10
CA PHE A 372 19.04 29.32 18.32
C PHE A 372 20.33 29.77 17.60
N GLN A 373 20.27 30.84 16.80
CA GLN A 373 21.38 31.38 16.01
C GLN A 373 21.92 30.39 14.95
N LEU A 374 21.02 29.65 14.31
CA LEU A 374 21.33 28.60 13.34
C LEU A 374 21.06 29.01 11.88
N GLN A 375 20.97 30.32 11.59
CA GLN A 375 20.65 30.82 10.25
C GLN A 375 21.74 30.50 9.20
N SER A 376 22.97 30.20 9.62
CA SER A 376 24.01 29.71 8.70
C SER A 376 23.75 28.28 8.21
N MET A 377 22.90 27.52 8.89
CA MET A 377 22.55 26.13 8.60
C MET A 377 21.19 25.98 7.92
N TRP A 378 20.39 27.05 7.89
CA TRP A 378 19.06 27.03 7.30
C TRP A 378 18.66 28.41 6.78
N ASP A 379 18.24 28.48 5.52
CA ASP A 379 17.74 29.72 4.92
C ASP A 379 16.33 30.05 5.41
N CYS A 380 16.26 30.80 6.52
CA CYS A 380 15.00 31.27 7.09
C CYS A 380 14.19 32.13 6.10
N GLN A 381 14.86 32.92 5.26
CA GLN A 381 14.19 33.85 4.35
C GLN A 381 13.48 33.07 3.24
N GLN A 382 14.19 32.13 2.61
CA GLN A 382 13.61 31.24 1.61
C GLN A 382 12.44 30.41 2.17
N TYR A 383 12.57 29.89 3.40
CA TYR A 383 11.48 29.18 4.07
C TYR A 383 10.25 30.09 4.28
N VAL A 384 10.45 31.30 4.82
CA VAL A 384 9.37 32.27 5.07
C VAL A 384 8.70 32.68 3.76
N ASP A 385 9.47 32.91 2.70
CA ASP A 385 8.93 33.28 1.39
C ASP A 385 8.14 32.13 0.76
N HIS A 386 8.57 30.89 0.95
CA HIS A 386 7.79 29.72 0.55
C HIS A 386 6.46 29.63 1.31
N VAL A 387 6.48 29.75 2.64
CA VAL A 387 5.26 29.75 3.47
C VAL A 387 4.31 30.87 3.05
N LYS A 388 4.84 32.08 2.79
CA LYS A 388 4.05 33.19 2.25
C LYS A 388 3.46 32.83 0.90
N SER A 389 4.24 32.31 -0.04
CA SER A 389 3.75 31.96 -1.39
C SER A 389 2.57 30.98 -1.36
N LEU A 390 2.57 30.02 -0.44
CA LEU A 390 1.47 29.07 -0.23
C LEU A 390 0.20 29.73 0.30
N ASN A 391 0.34 30.85 1.01
CA ASN A 391 -0.77 31.68 1.48
C ASN A 391 -1.19 32.75 0.46
N SER A 392 -0.25 33.26 -0.36
CA SER A 392 -0.47 34.29 -1.38
C SER A 392 -1.18 33.77 -2.62
N ASN A 393 -0.92 32.53 -3.02
CA ASN A 393 -1.58 31.89 -4.18
C ASN A 393 -3.10 31.72 -4.01
N ILE A 394 -3.65 32.13 -2.86
CA ILE A 394 -5.08 32.23 -2.55
C ILE A 394 -5.67 33.59 -3.00
N ASN A 395 -4.83 34.62 -3.18
CA ASN A 395 -5.25 36.01 -3.44
C ASN A 395 -4.97 36.51 -4.87
N THR A 396 -4.26 35.74 -5.71
CA THR A 396 -3.85 36.17 -7.06
C THR A 396 -4.63 35.53 -8.21
N PHE A 397 -5.67 34.75 -7.93
CA PHE A 397 -6.66 34.30 -8.91
C PHE A 397 -8.03 34.99 -8.71
N GLY A 398 -7.98 36.31 -8.48
CA GLY A 398 -9.16 37.18 -8.44
C GLY A 398 -9.67 37.56 -9.83
#